data_AF-W1YDW3-F1
#
_entry.id   AF-W1YDW3-F1
#
_cell.length_a   1.000
_cell.length_b   1.000
_cell.length_c   1.000
_cell.angle_alpha   90.00
_cell.angle_beta   90.00
_cell.angle_gamma   90.00
#
_symmetry.space_group_name_H-M   'P 1'
#
loop_
_entity.id
_entity.type
_entity.pdbx_description
1 polymer ?
#
loop_
_entity_poly.entity_id
_entity_poly.type
_entity_poly.pdbx_seq_one_letter_code
_entity_poly.pdbx_strand_id
1 'polypeptide(L)' 'DSNASSQQMRLESDKHLVQIVTIHKSKGLEYPLVWLPFITNFRVQDQAFYHDRHSFEAVLDLNAAPESVDLAEVERLAED' A
#
# COMPACT_ATOMS: atom_id res chain seq x y z
N ASP A 1 26.42 17.73 -20.91
CA ASP A 1 27.38 17.46 -19.82
C ASP A 1 27.03 18.04 -18.46
N SER A 2 26.68 19.33 -18.32
CA SER A 2 26.32 19.93 -17.02
C SER A 2 25.13 19.27 -16.30
N ASN A 3 24.18 18.71 -17.05
CA ASN A 3 23.00 18.05 -16.47
C ASN A 3 23.33 16.65 -15.90
N ALA A 4 24.22 15.91 -16.56
CA ALA A 4 24.66 14.58 -16.11
C ALA A 4 25.48 14.66 -14.81
N SER A 5 26.39 15.65 -14.71
CA SER A 5 27.17 15.87 -13.49
C SER A 5 26.29 16.30 -12.31
N SER A 6 25.28 17.14 -12.55
CA SER A 6 24.28 17.53 -11.54
C SER A 6 23.46 16.33 -11.03
N GLN A 7 23.03 15.44 -11.93
CA GLN A 7 22.33 14.21 -11.54
C GLN A 7 23.23 13.26 -10.73
N GLN A 8 24.50 13.13 -11.12
CA GLN A 8 25.46 12.30 -10.41
C GLN A 8 25.73 12.83 -8.99
N MET A 9 25.89 14.16 -8.84
CA MET A 9 26.05 14.80 -7.53
C MET A 9 24.82 14.60 -6.62
N ARG A 10 23.60 14.60 -7.18
CA ARG A 10 22.39 14.28 -6.41
C ARG A 10 22.38 12.83 -5.94
N LEU A 11 22.72 11.88 -6.81
CA LEU A 11 22.78 10.45 -6.45
C LEU A 11 23.79 10.17 -5.32
N GLU A 12 24.96 10.83 -5.35
CA GLU A 12 25.96 10.71 -4.29
C GLU A 12 25.49 11.32 -2.96
N SER A 13 24.82 12.46 -3.00
CA SER A 13 24.22 13.08 -1.82
C SER A 13 23.10 12.23 -1.22
N ASP A 14 22.20 11.71 -2.06
CA ASP A 14 21.06 10.90 -1.62
C ASP A 14 21.50 9.56 -1.02
N LYS A 15 22.68 9.06 -1.37
CA LYS A 15 23.28 7.84 -0.80
C LYS A 15 23.48 7.94 0.72
N HIS A 16 23.61 9.14 1.27
CA HIS A 16 23.76 9.38 2.70
C HIS A 16 22.42 9.57 3.44
N LEU A 17 21.29 9.53 2.73
CA LEU A 17 19.96 9.74 3.29
C LEU A 17 19.23 8.42 3.56
N VAL A 18 18.33 8.46 4.55
CA VAL A 18 17.38 7.36 4.79
C VAL A 18 16.44 7.25 3.58
N GLN A 19 16.33 6.04 3.04
CA GLN A 19 15.48 5.75 1.90
C GLN A 19 14.11 5.26 2.38
N ILE A 20 13.05 6.01 2.07
CA ILE A 20 11.66 5.59 2.33
C ILE A 20 11.08 5.07 1.01
N VAL A 21 10.93 3.75 0.91
CA VAL A 21 10.40 3.07 -0.28
C VAL A 21 9.29 2.10 0.12
N THR A 22 8.40 1.79 -0.82
CA THR A 22 7.41 0.73 -0.63
C THR A 22 8.08 -0.64 -0.75
N ILE A 23 7.48 -1.68 -0.13
CA ILE A 23 7.95 -3.07 -0.21
C ILE A 23 8.10 -3.52 -1.68
N HIS A 24 7.13 -3.15 -2.52
CA HIS A 24 7.15 -3.45 -3.95
C HIS A 24 8.35 -2.81 -4.66
N LYS A 25 8.66 -1.55 -4.35
CA LYS A 25 9.78 -0.84 -4.97
C LYS A 25 11.14 -1.35 -4.48
N SER A 26 11.22 -1.96 -3.30
CA SER A 26 12.46 -2.58 -2.80
C SER A 26 12.77 -3.97 -3.37
N LYS A 27 11.89 -4.54 -4.20
CA LYS A 27 12.10 -5.88 -4.77
C LYS A 27 13.43 -5.95 -5.55
N GLY A 28 14.33 -6.83 -5.12
CA GLY A 28 15.66 -7.00 -5.74
C GLY A 28 16.72 -5.98 -5.28
N LEU A 29 16.40 -5.13 -4.30
CA LEU A 29 17.36 -4.24 -3.65
C LEU A 29 17.79 -4.82 -2.30
N GLU A 30 18.99 -4.44 -1.86
CA GLU A 30 19.54 -4.78 -0.55
C GLU A 30 19.90 -3.51 0.24
N TYR A 31 19.65 -3.54 1.55
CA TYR A 31 19.95 -2.46 2.48
C TYR A 31 20.65 -3.01 3.72
N PRO A 32 21.65 -2.33 4.30
CA PRO A 32 22.32 -2.78 5.52
C PRO A 32 21.40 -2.88 6.74
N LEU A 33 20.37 -2.02 6.79
CA LEU A 33 19.34 -2.01 7.83
C LEU A 33 17.99 -1.72 7.17
N VAL A 34 16.97 -2.50 7.54
CA VAL A 34 15.60 -2.33 7.07
C VAL A 34 14.70 -2.13 8.29
N TRP A 35 13.87 -1.08 8.26
CA TRP A 35 12.84 -0.84 9.26
C TRP A 35 11.46 -0.91 8.61
N LEU A 36 10.62 -1.83 9.08
CA LEU A 36 9.24 -2.01 8.62
C LEU A 36 8.26 -1.71 9.78
N PRO A 37 7.94 -0.44 10.04
CA PRO A 37 7.17 -0.03 11.24
C PRO A 37 5.76 -0.63 11.31
N PHE A 38 5.19 -1.05 10.17
CA PHE A 38 3.79 -1.45 10.04
C PHE A 38 3.60 -2.80 9.34
N ILE A 39 4.61 -3.69 9.36
CA ILE A 39 4.55 -4.95 8.60
C ILE A 39 3.41 -5.88 9.04
N THR A 40 2.94 -5.73 10.27
CA THR A 40 1.82 -6.48 10.84
C THR A 40 0.54 -5.65 10.94
N ASN A 41 0.55 -4.40 10.46
CA ASN A 41 -0.64 -3.56 10.52
C ASN A 41 -1.58 -3.99 9.39
N PHE A 42 -2.43 -4.94 9.72
CA PHE A 42 -3.62 -5.23 8.97
C PHE A 42 -4.68 -4.18 9.28
N ARG A 43 -5.24 -3.51 8.26
CA ARG A 43 -6.48 -2.75 8.43
C ARG A 43 -7.62 -3.74 8.32
N VAL A 44 -8.27 -4.03 9.44
CA VAL A 44 -9.60 -4.62 9.44
C VAL A 44 -10.52 -3.67 8.67
N GLN A 45 -11.31 -4.18 7.72
CA GLN A 45 -12.37 -3.36 7.14
C GLN A 45 -13.40 -3.05 8.24
N ASP A 46 -13.34 -1.85 8.79
CA ASP A 46 -14.32 -1.35 9.76
C ASP A 46 -15.61 -0.86 9.06
N GLN A 47 -15.61 -0.75 7.73
CA GLN A 47 -16.75 -0.30 6.96
C GLN A 47 -17.30 -1.43 6.09
N ALA A 48 -18.61 -1.63 6.15
CA ALA A 48 -19.34 -2.52 5.26
C ALA A 48 -19.51 -1.86 3.86
N PHE A 49 -18.38 -1.56 3.22
CA PHE A 49 -18.30 -1.00 1.87
C PHE A 49 -17.89 -2.09 0.89
N TYR A 50 -18.76 -2.36 -0.09
CA TYR A 50 -18.57 -3.44 -1.06
C TYR A 50 -19.31 -3.13 -2.36
N HIS A 51 -18.97 -3.82 -3.44
CA HIS A 51 -19.72 -3.77 -4.70
C HIS A 51 -20.76 -4.90 -4.76
N ASP A 52 -22.01 -4.55 -5.06
CA ASP A 52 -23.06 -5.54 -5.27
C ASP A 52 -22.69 -6.46 -6.45
N ARG A 53 -22.82 -7.78 -6.27
CA ARG A 53 -22.35 -8.76 -7.26
C ARG A 53 -23.24 -8.86 -8.51
N HIS A 54 -24.43 -8.28 -8.48
CA HIS A 54 -25.39 -8.31 -9.58
C HIS A 54 -25.43 -6.97 -10.32
N SER A 55 -25.54 -5.86 -9.60
CA SER A 55 -25.60 -4.51 -10.17
C SER A 55 -24.23 -3.86 -10.37
N PHE A 56 -23.20 -4.35 -9.68
CA PHE A 56 -21.85 -3.76 -9.62
C PHE A 56 -21.80 -2.33 -9.05
N GLU A 57 -22.87 -1.90 -8.37
CA GLU A 57 -22.90 -0.61 -7.69
C GLU A 57 -22.15 -0.67 -6.35
N ALA A 58 -21.48 0.42 -5.99
CA ALA A 58 -20.84 0.58 -4.70
C ALA A 58 -21.89 0.79 -3.60
N VAL A 59 -21.91 -0.11 -2.62
CA VAL A 59 -22.84 -0.11 -1.48
C VAL A 59 -22.07 0.19 -0.21
N LEU A 60 -22.58 1.12 0.60
CA LEU A 60 -22.12 1.37 1.97
C LEU A 60 -23.27 1.05 2.92
N ASP A 61 -23.19 -0.07 3.64
CA ASP A 61 -24.16 -0.38 4.68
C ASP A 61 -23.76 0.28 6.00
N LEU A 62 -24.51 1.31 6.38
CA LEU A 62 -24.31 2.04 7.64
C LEU A 62 -24.73 1.25 8.88
N ASN A 63 -25.52 0.17 8.72
CA ASN A 63 -25.92 -0.70 9.82
C ASN A 63 -24.88 -1.79 10.12
N ALA A 64 -23.86 -1.94 9.27
CA ALA A 64 -22.82 -2.97 9.37
C ALA A 64 -23.41 -4.38 9.57
N ALA A 65 -24.40 -4.76 8.74
CA ALA A 65 -24.94 -6.11 8.76
C ALA A 65 -23.80 -7.12 8.54
N PRO A 66 -23.79 -8.27 9.24
CA PRO A 66 -22.70 -9.25 9.14
C PRO A 66 -22.39 -9.68 7.70
N GLU A 67 -23.42 -9.87 6.87
CA GLU A 67 -23.27 -10.22 5.46
C GLU A 67 -22.55 -9.13 4.65
N SER A 68 -22.86 -7.86 4.91
CA SER A 68 -22.21 -6.73 4.24
C SER A 68 -20.75 -6.58 4.65
N VAL A 69 -20.42 -6.89 5.91
CA VAL A 69 -19.03 -6.95 6.39
C VAL A 69 -18.28 -8.10 5.74
N ASP A 70 -18.88 -9.28 5.64
CA ASP A 70 -18.29 -10.44 4.98
C ASP A 70 -18.02 -10.18 3.49
N LEU A 71 -18.95 -9.52 2.80
CA LEU A 71 -18.79 -9.11 1.40
C LEU A 71 -17.63 -8.11 1.23
N ALA A 72 -17.56 -7.10 2.10
CA ALA A 72 -16.48 -6.12 2.11
C ALA A 72 -15.11 -6.78 2.37
N GLU A 73 -15.05 -7.76 3.28
CA GLU A 73 -13.82 -8.49 3.59
C GLU A 73 -13.38 -9.39 2.43
N VAL A 74 -14.32 -10.06 1.76
CA VAL A 74 -14.01 -10.86 0.55
C VAL A 74 -13.44 -9.98 -0.56
N GLU A 75 -14.01 -8.79 -0.76
CA GLU A 75 -13.52 -7.85 -1.76
C GLU A 75 -12.13 -7.32 -1.40
N ARG A 76 -11.91 -6.94 -0.14
CA ARG A 76 -10.60 -6.51 0.38
C ARG A 76 -9.52 -7.57 0.15
N LEU A 77 -9.84 -8.85 0.40
CA LEU A 77 -8.94 -9.99 0.17
C LEU A 77 -8.62 -10.23 -1.31
N ALA A 78 -9.43 -9.71 -2.24
CA ALA A 78 -9.18 -9.84 -3.67
C ALA A 78 -8.27 -8.73 -4.23
N GLU A 79 -8.09 -7.62 -3.49
CA GLU A 79 -7.18 -6.52 -3.87
C GLU A 79 -5.73 -6.76 -3.43
N ASP A 80 -5.52 -7.50 -2.33
CA ASP A 80 -4.20 -7.89 -1.79
C ASP A 80 -3.55 -9.06 -2.57
#